data_AF-A0A3G8ZNH4-F1
#
_entry.id   AF-A0A3G8ZNH4-F1
#
_cell.length_a   1.000
_cell.length_b   1.000
_cell.length_c   1.000
_cell.angle_alpha   90.00
_cell.angle_beta   90.00
_cell.angle_gamma   90.00
#
_symmetry.space_group_name_H-M   'P 1'
#
loop_
_entity.id
_entity.type
_entity.pdbx_description
1 polymer ?
#
loop_
_entity_poly.entity_id
_entity_poly.type
_entity_poly.pdbx_seq_one_letter_code
_entity_poly.pdbx_strand_id
1 'polypeptide(L)'
;MRQVSFHGEFRLIGLSRDQMPTVAEAIMEEMLKLEESGTGLFDSAVSVDVGKFLVEIETIASATDFDVATAIIRSSVRSAFHATGGHTAGWDDVVIEQQRDNMKLLSA
;
A
#
# COMPACT_ATOMS: atom_id res chain seq x y z
N MET A 1 -5.86 17.16 22.67
CA MET A 1 -5.41 17.50 21.30
C MET A 1 -6.28 16.68 20.35
N ARG A 2 -6.84 17.28 19.29
CA ARG A 2 -7.70 16.54 18.34
C ARG A 2 -6.80 15.70 17.43
N GLN A 3 -7.12 14.42 17.25
CA GLN A 3 -6.47 13.55 16.27
C GLN A 3 -7.38 13.36 15.05
N VAL A 4 -6.79 13.06 13.91
CA VAL A 4 -7.45 12.60 12.70
C VAL A 4 -6.96 11.20 12.37
N SER A 5 -7.88 10.35 11.90
CA SER A 5 -7.56 9.04 11.35
C SER A 5 -7.65 9.09 9.83
N PHE A 6 -6.66 8.55 9.16
CA PHE A 6 -6.61 8.47 7.70
C PHE A 6 -6.40 7.03 7.27
N HIS A 7 -7.24 6.55 6.35
CA HIS A 7 -7.12 5.24 5.73
C HIS A 7 -6.33 5.36 4.43
N GLY A 8 -5.21 4.64 4.32
CA GLY A 8 -4.40 4.56 3.12
C GLY A 8 -4.50 3.19 2.45
N GLU A 9 -4.57 3.19 1.13
CA GLU A 9 -4.57 2.00 0.27
C GLU A 9 -3.38 2.08 -0.69
N PHE A 10 -2.62 0.99 -0.79
CA PHE A 10 -1.46 0.87 -1.69
C PHE A 10 -1.58 -0.39 -2.53
N ARG A 11 -1.17 -0.26 -3.78
CA ARG A 11 -1.24 -1.35 -4.75
C ARG A 11 0.15 -1.70 -5.24
N LEU A 12 0.50 -2.97 -5.10
CA LEU A 12 1.70 -3.56 -5.64
C LEU A 12 1.33 -4.40 -6.86
N ILE A 13 1.92 -4.04 -7.99
CA ILE A 13 1.76 -4.70 -9.28
C ILE A 13 3.12 -5.17 -9.79
N GLY A 14 3.13 -6.12 -10.73
CA GLY A 14 4.34 -6.58 -11.40
C GLY A 14 5.06 -7.76 -10.73
N LEU A 15 4.44 -8.38 -9.73
CA LEU A 15 4.90 -9.67 -9.19
C LEU A 15 4.47 -10.83 -10.11
N SER A 16 5.29 -11.87 -10.16
CA SER A 16 4.85 -13.13 -10.76
C SER A 16 3.87 -13.86 -9.85
N ARG A 17 2.97 -14.65 -10.45
CA ARG A 17 1.88 -15.34 -9.73
C ARG A 17 2.36 -16.21 -8.57
N ASP A 18 3.52 -16.83 -8.71
CA ASP A 18 4.17 -17.68 -7.71
C ASP A 18 4.82 -16.88 -6.57
N GLN A 19 5.22 -15.62 -6.81
CA GLN A 19 5.80 -14.74 -5.80
C GLN A 19 4.75 -14.06 -4.92
N MET A 20 3.54 -13.80 -5.46
CA MET A 20 2.53 -12.98 -4.78
C MET A 20 2.20 -13.42 -3.35
N PRO A 21 1.93 -14.71 -3.06
CA PRO A 21 1.57 -15.11 -1.71
C PRO A 21 2.71 -14.89 -0.71
N THR A 22 3.93 -15.26 -1.09
CA THR A 22 5.12 -15.12 -0.21
C THR A 22 5.46 -13.66 0.03
N VAL A 23 5.40 -12.81 -0.99
CA VAL A 23 5.67 -11.37 -0.84
C VAL A 23 4.58 -10.71 0.02
N ALA A 24 3.31 -11.05 -0.20
CA ALA A 24 2.20 -10.50 0.58
C ALA A 24 2.28 -10.89 2.07
N GLU A 25 2.60 -12.15 2.37
CA GLU A 25 2.82 -12.63 3.74
C GLU A 25 3.98 -11.89 4.42
N ALA A 26 5.11 -11.72 3.72
CA ALA A 26 6.25 -11.00 4.25
C ALA A 26 5.93 -9.51 4.50
N ILE A 27 5.19 -8.86 3.60
CA ILE A 27 4.77 -7.47 3.80
C ILE A 27 3.83 -7.35 5.00
N MET A 28 2.87 -8.28 5.14
CA MET A 28 1.96 -8.31 6.27
C MET A 28 2.72 -8.42 7.60
N GLU A 29 3.71 -9.31 7.69
CA GLU A 29 4.53 -9.47 8.90
C GLU A 29 5.25 -8.17 9.27
N GLU A 30 5.84 -7.48 8.30
CA GLU A 30 6.54 -6.21 8.52
C GLU A 30 5.59 -5.07 8.90
N MET A 31 4.39 -5.02 8.31
CA MET A 31 3.36 -4.03 8.67
C MET A 31 2.89 -4.22 10.12
N LEU A 32 2.68 -5.47 10.57
CA LEU A 32 2.32 -5.77 11.95
C LEU A 32 3.41 -5.34 12.94
N LYS A 33 4.70 -5.57 12.62
CA LYS A 33 5.82 -5.08 13.45
C LYS A 33 5.79 -3.56 13.58
N LEU A 34 5.42 -2.85 12.52
CA LEU A 34 5.32 -1.39 12.53
C LEU A 34 4.14 -0.89 13.39
N GLU A 35 3.00 -1.60 13.38
CA GLU A 35 1.89 -1.31 14.30
C GLU A 35 2.31 -1.48 15.77
N GLU A 36 2.96 -2.60 16.09
CA GLU A 36 3.41 -2.90 17.44
C GLU A 36 4.45 -1.90 17.98
N SER A 37 5.21 -1.25 17.09
CA SER A 37 6.22 -0.26 17.45
C SER A 37 5.67 1.09 17.93
N GLY A 38 4.34 1.30 17.86
CA GLY A 38 3.70 2.54 18.34
C GLY A 38 3.87 3.73 17.41
N THR A 39 4.05 3.49 16.11
CA THR A 39 4.20 4.53 15.06
C THR A 39 2.94 5.38 14.83
N GLY A 40 1.82 5.04 15.46
CA GLY A 40 0.50 5.62 15.18
C GLY A 40 -0.24 4.95 14.02
N LEU A 41 0.34 3.87 13.48
CA LEU A 41 -0.27 2.97 12.50
C LEU A 41 -1.10 1.87 13.21
N PHE A 42 -2.22 1.47 12.63
CA PHE A 42 -3.05 0.36 13.11
C PHE A 42 -3.94 -0.20 11.99
N ASP A 43 -4.46 -1.41 12.21
CA ASP A 43 -5.43 -2.06 11.31
C ASP A 43 -4.88 -2.28 9.90
N SER A 44 -3.62 -2.73 9.81
CA SER A 44 -3.04 -3.08 8.53
C SER A 44 -3.58 -4.42 8.04
N ALA A 45 -3.91 -4.46 6.76
CA ALA A 45 -4.31 -5.66 6.06
C ALA A 45 -3.54 -5.75 4.74
N VAL A 46 -3.19 -6.98 4.36
CA VAL A 46 -2.61 -7.27 3.04
C VAL A 46 -3.47 -8.32 2.37
N SER A 47 -3.95 -8.02 1.17
CA SER A 47 -4.77 -8.92 0.37
C SER A 47 -4.11 -9.24 -0.97
N VAL A 48 -4.47 -10.38 -1.55
CA VAL A 48 -3.89 -10.88 -2.81
C VAL A 48 -5.00 -11.23 -3.78
N ASP A 49 -5.04 -10.55 -4.92
CA ASP A 49 -5.88 -10.91 -6.07
C ASP A 49 -4.99 -11.47 -7.19
N VAL A 50 -4.81 -12.79 -7.15
CA VAL A 50 -4.01 -13.53 -8.13
C VAL A 50 -4.57 -13.41 -9.55
N GLY A 51 -5.88 -13.22 -9.71
CA GLY A 51 -6.51 -13.05 -11.02
C GLY A 51 -6.14 -11.71 -11.68
N LYS A 52 -5.88 -10.69 -10.86
CA LYS A 52 -5.49 -9.35 -11.29
C LYS A 52 -4.00 -9.05 -11.17
N PHE A 53 -3.18 -10.01 -10.72
CA PHE A 53 -1.76 -9.79 -10.42
C PHE A 53 -1.53 -8.59 -9.48
N LEU A 54 -2.40 -8.47 -8.48
CA LEU A 54 -2.44 -7.36 -7.53
C LEU A 54 -2.23 -7.86 -6.10
N VAL A 55 -1.34 -7.18 -5.36
CA VAL A 55 -1.30 -7.22 -3.90
C VAL A 55 -1.73 -5.84 -3.39
N GLU A 56 -2.71 -5.81 -2.49
CA GLU A 56 -3.24 -4.58 -1.93
C GLU A 56 -2.89 -4.50 -0.44
N ILE A 57 -2.50 -3.31 0.01
CA ILE A 57 -2.12 -3.03 1.39
C ILE A 57 -3.02 -1.90 1.88
N GLU A 58 -3.78 -2.17 2.92
CA GLU A 58 -4.65 -1.21 3.61
C GLU A 58 -4.09 -0.96 5.00
N THR A 59 -4.17 0.27 5.50
CA THR A 59 -3.75 0.61 6.87
C THR A 59 -4.29 1.96 7.31
N ILE A 60 -4.43 2.17 8.61
CA ILE A 60 -4.91 3.43 9.17
C ILE A 60 -3.78 4.09 9.98
N ALA A 61 -3.60 5.40 9.82
CA ALA A 61 -2.77 6.19 10.74
C ALA A 61 -3.61 7.22 11.49
N SER A 62 -3.33 7.39 12.79
CA SER A 62 -3.86 8.47 13.61
C SER A 62 -2.77 9.50 13.92
N ALA A 63 -3.03 10.76 13.59
CA ALA A 63 -2.09 11.87 13.79
C ALA A 63 -2.79 13.19 14.11
N THR A 64 -2.01 14.27 14.27
CA THR A 64 -2.53 15.62 14.54
C THR A 64 -3.28 16.24 13.36
N ASP A 65 -2.87 15.86 12.14
CA ASP A 65 -3.39 16.36 10.88
C ASP A 65 -3.15 15.33 9.76
N PHE A 66 -3.72 15.64 8.61
CA PHE A 66 -3.70 14.77 7.44
C PHE A 66 -2.29 14.57 6.87
N ASP A 67 -1.47 15.61 6.85
CA ASP A 67 -0.12 15.56 6.27
C ASP A 67 0.79 14.64 7.12
N VAL A 68 0.67 14.73 8.44
CA VAL A 68 1.39 13.83 9.35
C VAL A 68 0.88 12.38 9.22
N ALA A 69 -0.44 12.17 9.14
CA ALA A 69 -1.00 10.82 8.99
C ALA A 69 -0.55 10.17 7.67
N THR A 70 -0.59 10.91 6.56
CA THR A 70 -0.14 10.40 5.26
C THR A 70 1.37 10.13 5.23
N ALA A 71 2.19 10.98 5.88
CA ALA A 71 3.62 10.74 6.02
C ALA A 71 3.93 9.46 6.79
N ILE A 72 3.21 9.19 7.91
CA ILE A 72 3.32 7.95 8.67
C ILE A 72 3.04 6.76 7.75
N ILE A 73 1.87 6.72 7.11
CA ILE A 73 1.48 5.61 6.25
C ILE A 73 2.51 5.37 5.14
N ARG A 74 2.89 6.41 4.39
CA ARG A 74 3.86 6.28 3.28
C ARG A 74 5.19 5.74 3.76
N SER A 75 5.70 6.25 4.89
CA SER A 75 6.97 5.82 5.45
C SER A 75 6.92 4.37 5.96
N SER A 76 5.82 3.97 6.60
CA SER A 76 5.60 2.60 7.09
C SER A 76 5.53 1.60 5.94
N VAL A 77 4.68 1.87 4.95
CA VAL A 77 4.54 0.99 3.77
C VAL A 77 5.88 0.86 3.04
N ARG A 78 6.58 1.98 2.80
CA ARG A 78 7.91 1.96 2.19
C ARG A 78 8.93 1.17 3.01
N SER A 79 8.86 1.23 4.33
CA SER A 79 9.75 0.49 5.22
C SER A 79 9.48 -1.01 5.16
N ALA A 80 8.21 -1.42 5.18
CA ALA A 80 7.81 -2.82 5.00
C ALA A 80 8.27 -3.36 3.64
N PHE A 81 8.14 -2.57 2.57
CA PHE A 81 8.69 -2.93 1.26
C PHE A 81 10.20 -3.15 1.29
N HIS A 82 10.96 -2.26 1.91
CA HIS A 82 12.41 -2.44 1.99
C HIS A 82 12.83 -3.63 2.85
N ALA A 83 12.13 -3.89 3.96
CA ALA A 83 12.39 -5.02 4.83
C ALA A 83 12.17 -6.38 4.12
N THR A 84 11.25 -6.43 3.17
CA THR A 84 10.99 -7.61 2.33
C THR A 84 11.90 -7.72 1.10
N GLY A 85 12.88 -6.82 0.95
CA GLY A 85 13.83 -6.78 -0.18
C GLY A 85 13.31 -6.04 -1.42
N GLY A 86 12.17 -5.36 -1.31
CA GLY A 86 11.59 -4.51 -2.34
C GLY A 86 12.35 -3.20 -2.53
N HIS A 87 12.22 -2.64 -3.73
CA HIS A 87 12.81 -1.35 -4.11
C HIS A 87 11.69 -0.36 -4.41
N THR A 88 11.85 0.88 -3.96
CA THR A 88 10.84 1.95 -4.09
C THR A 88 11.38 3.10 -4.96
N ALA A 89 12.20 2.77 -5.95
CA ALA A 89 12.64 3.75 -6.95
C ALA A 89 11.43 4.25 -7.74
N GLY A 90 11.27 5.58 -7.87
CA GLY A 90 10.12 6.17 -8.53
C GLY A 90 8.80 6.06 -7.76
N TRP A 91 8.82 5.73 -6.47
CA TRP A 91 7.61 5.63 -5.65
C TRP A 91 6.85 6.96 -5.52
N ASP A 92 7.56 8.08 -5.64
CA ASP A 92 6.97 9.42 -5.64
C ASP A 92 6.64 9.91 -7.06
N ASP A 93 6.91 9.09 -8.09
CA ASP A 93 6.60 9.44 -9.48
C ASP A 93 5.09 9.35 -9.70
N VAL A 94 4.54 10.39 -10.32
CA VAL A 94 3.13 10.42 -10.69
C VAL A 94 2.95 9.51 -11.92
N VAL A 95 2.49 8.28 -11.70
CA VAL A 95 2.03 7.41 -12.79
C VAL A 95 0.60 7.82 -13.15
N ILE A 96 0.43 8.51 -14.28
CA ILE A 96 -0.90 8.76 -14.85
C ILE A 96 -1.38 7.45 -15.48
N GLU A 97 -2.11 6.65 -14.71
CA GLU A 97 -2.78 5.45 -15.22
C GLU A 97 -3.92 5.88 -16.15
N GLN A 98 -3.70 5.82 -17.47
CA GLN A 98 -4.77 6.06 -18.44
C GLN A 98 -5.79 4.91 -18.34
N GLN A 99 -6.90 5.14 -17.64
CA GLN A 99 -8.05 4.24 -17.63
C GLN A 99 -8.49 3.95 -19.07
N ARG A 100 -8.18 2.76 -19.59
CA ARG A 100 -8.53 2.30 -20.95
C ARG A 100 -9.95 1.74 -21.08
N ASP A 101 -10.86 2.06 -20.16
CA ASP A 101 -12.14 1.37 -20.06
C ASP A 101 -13.38 2.14 -20.55
N ASN A 102 -13.26 3.31 -21.17
CA ASN A 102 -14.43 4.04 -21.71
C ASN A 102 -14.49 4.27 -23.22
N MET A 103 -13.58 3.69 -24.04
CA MET A 103 -13.59 3.92 -25.49
C MET A 103 -14.18 2.79 -26.35
N LYS A 104 -14.65 1.68 -25.76
CA LYS A 104 -15.34 0.60 -26.51
C LYS A 104 -16.85 0.78 -26.67
N LEU A 105 -17.44 1.84 -26.09
CA LEU A 105 -18.88 2.15 -26.21
C LEU A 105 -19.20 3.26 -27.22
N LEU A 106 -18.19 3.86 -27.86
CA LEU A 106 -18.37 4.94 -28.86
C LEU A 106 -17.95 4.57 -30.29
N SER A 107 -17.58 3.31 -30.54
CA SER A 107 -17.36 2.79 -31.90
C SER A 107 -18.43 1.77 -32.28
N ALA A 108 -19.69 2.08 -31.93
CA ALA A 108 -20.86 1.47 -32.56
C ALA A 108 -20.81 1.66 -34.09
#